data_AF-A0A0D0APA2-F1
#
_entry.id   AF-A0A0D0APA2-F1
#
_cell.length_a   1.000
_cell.length_b   1.000
_cell.length_c   1.000
_cell.angle_alpha   90.00
_cell.angle_beta   90.00
_cell.angle_gamma   90.00
#
_symmetry.space_group_name_H-M   'P 1'
#
loop_
_entity.id
_entity.type
_entity.pdbx_description
1 polymer ?
#
loop_
_entity_poly.entity_id
_entity_poly.type
_entity_poly.pdbx_seq_one_letter_code
_entity_poly.pdbx_strand_id
1 'polypeptide(L)'
;MTVIPSSPQSPTSSGGPLPQYGYGSDHTFDRLIQDNPFLFRVYTPKQRSPFFDATEPYFVGQKYNEQYREAAERLRQPFTGKSVASTSSYADVAQHMDWTQRHMSPYISTTFSFAWAIWEATRRYRVGLKHDVEIAIIDARQLAGRAATALELLRKGTPNEHLDYWKWYRFALESQDVLVHGSIPGSAVLASVPLLSIIDKLPSYFLRQDTMVDKRLSSSQFNILSWDTMDRKPSFRQFCQDMSDQFLHLPTEHRLRDATGSSVRLAMTFLRPWFHSVVVDDFAEATETVCSLAFIIAQWPAQWWSRDHVEMWDVIRSLVQSVGEEVREKQKGVAIEEVRRLQGVVSNLERVVQDYEEAEVASSVDSTNDMIESEFEGSIVMLPSPPASIAEWPADEDTLILALPPATTPPATATPADVALPDSESPDSNQSKTPTLIFAPTIVVHQQQQYAIEQTQPTPESESPHEESQRHPKRRPHSLAETATCIVTGLLVGAFITLCIVNSQRRTLIYVT
;
A
#
# COMPACT_ATOMS: atom_id res chain seq x y z
N MET A 1 -44.06 -2.98 21.09
CA MET A 1 -42.85 -3.27 21.88
C MET A 1 -41.66 -3.05 20.97
N THR A 2 -41.00 -1.91 21.10
CA THR A 2 -39.84 -1.53 20.27
C THR A 2 -38.62 -2.22 20.87
N VAL A 3 -38.06 -3.19 20.14
CA VAL A 3 -36.82 -3.86 20.55
C VAL A 3 -35.71 -2.82 20.46
N ILE A 4 -35.22 -2.35 21.62
CA ILE A 4 -34.03 -1.50 21.70
C ILE A 4 -32.86 -2.42 21.32
N PRO A 5 -32.15 -2.17 20.21
CA PRO A 5 -30.98 -2.95 19.87
C PRO A 5 -29.97 -2.78 21.00
N SER A 6 -29.61 -3.90 21.65
CA SER A 6 -28.54 -3.96 22.64
C SER A 6 -27.29 -3.34 22.04
N SER A 7 -26.75 -2.30 22.69
CA SER A 7 -25.50 -1.65 22.26
C SER A 7 -24.44 -2.72 22.00
N PRO A 8 -23.75 -2.68 20.84
CA PRO A 8 -22.68 -3.63 20.54
C PRO A 8 -21.65 -3.57 21.68
N GLN A 9 -21.50 -4.69 22.39
CA GLN A 9 -20.55 -4.82 23.49
C GLN A 9 -19.16 -4.46 22.96
N SER A 10 -18.47 -3.58 23.69
CA SER A 10 -17.07 -3.26 23.43
C SER A 10 -16.28 -4.58 23.37
N PRO A 11 -15.47 -4.84 22.33
CA PRO A 11 -14.75 -6.08 22.19
C PRO A 11 -13.86 -6.29 23.42
N THR A 12 -14.15 -7.32 24.21
CA THR A 12 -13.40 -7.73 25.41
C THR A 12 -12.21 -8.62 25.06
N SER A 13 -11.63 -8.44 23.87
CA SER A 13 -10.48 -9.24 23.46
C SER A 13 -9.34 -9.05 24.46
N SER A 14 -8.77 -10.16 24.90
CA SER A 14 -7.73 -10.19 25.92
C SER A 14 -6.41 -9.56 25.47
N GLY A 15 -6.24 -9.30 24.17
CA GLY A 15 -5.08 -8.60 23.64
C GLY A 15 -5.34 -7.10 23.54
N GLY A 16 -4.58 -6.32 24.32
CA GLY A 16 -4.55 -4.87 24.17
C GLY A 16 -3.83 -4.43 22.89
N PRO A 17 -3.90 -3.14 22.54
CA PRO A 17 -3.15 -2.59 21.40
C PRO A 17 -1.65 -2.81 21.57
N LEU A 18 -0.95 -3.07 20.46
CA LEU A 18 0.50 -3.22 20.44
C LEU A 18 1.20 -1.94 20.95
N PRO A 19 2.23 -2.03 21.82
CA PRO A 19 2.98 -0.86 22.28
C PRO A 19 3.61 -0.09 21.11
N GLN A 20 4.05 1.15 21.32
CA GLN A 20 4.69 1.95 20.25
C GLN A 20 5.94 1.29 19.64
N TYR A 21 6.65 0.51 20.44
CA TYR A 21 7.80 -0.30 20.04
C TYR A 21 7.81 -1.59 20.86
N GLY A 22 8.34 -2.67 20.27
CA GLY A 22 8.33 -4.00 20.87
C GLY A 22 6.98 -4.70 20.78
N TYR A 23 6.85 -5.79 21.51
CA TYR A 23 5.61 -6.56 21.63
C TYR A 23 5.20 -6.63 23.10
N GLY A 24 3.93 -6.96 23.36
CA GLY A 24 3.44 -7.20 24.72
C GLY A 24 3.92 -8.52 25.29
N SER A 25 3.06 -9.17 26.10
CA SER A 25 3.26 -10.56 26.53
C SER A 25 3.33 -11.52 25.33
N ASP A 26 2.50 -11.25 24.33
CA ASP A 26 2.38 -12.04 23.12
C ASP A 26 3.19 -11.42 21.98
N HIS A 27 3.89 -12.28 21.26
CA HIS A 27 4.75 -11.92 20.14
C HIS A 27 4.56 -12.86 18.94
N THR A 28 3.66 -13.83 19.05
CA THR A 28 3.33 -14.77 17.97
C THR A 28 2.37 -14.11 17.00
N PHE A 29 2.61 -14.25 15.70
CA PHE A 29 1.80 -13.59 14.68
C PHE A 29 0.30 -13.91 14.81
N ASP A 30 -0.04 -15.20 14.93
CA ASP A 30 -1.44 -15.67 14.95
C ASP A 30 -2.27 -15.13 16.13
N ARG A 31 -1.64 -14.77 17.25
CA ARG A 31 -2.32 -14.10 18.37
C ARG A 31 -2.47 -12.60 18.13
N LEU A 32 -1.43 -11.95 17.62
CA LEU A 32 -1.39 -10.50 17.45
C LEU A 32 -2.39 -10.00 16.41
N ILE A 33 -2.66 -10.78 15.35
CA ILE A 33 -3.59 -10.40 14.28
C ILE A 33 -5.06 -10.32 14.71
N GLN A 34 -5.40 -10.85 15.89
CA GLN A 34 -6.77 -10.77 16.43
C GLN A 34 -7.13 -9.32 16.79
N ASP A 35 -6.15 -8.59 17.34
CA ASP A 35 -6.34 -7.21 17.80
C ASP A 35 -5.64 -6.18 16.89
N ASN A 36 -4.72 -6.62 16.02
CA ASN A 36 -3.92 -5.76 15.16
C ASN A 36 -3.98 -6.31 13.70
N PRO A 37 -5.11 -6.14 12.99
CA PRO A 37 -5.33 -6.80 11.71
C PRO A 37 -4.62 -6.13 10.52
N PHE A 38 -3.80 -5.09 10.75
CA PHE A 38 -3.13 -4.35 9.68
C PHE A 38 -1.61 -4.56 9.71
N LEU A 39 -1.05 -4.89 8.56
CA LEU A 39 0.37 -4.81 8.29
C LEU A 39 0.66 -3.67 7.32
N PHE A 40 1.82 -3.06 7.47
CA PHE A 40 2.31 -1.99 6.62
C PHE A 40 3.58 -2.42 5.93
N ARG A 41 3.74 -2.05 4.66
CA ARG A 41 4.95 -2.32 3.88
C ARG A 41 5.41 -1.08 3.15
N VAL A 42 6.62 -0.61 3.48
CA VAL A 42 7.29 0.47 2.76
C VAL A 42 8.02 -0.09 1.56
N TYR A 43 7.71 0.41 0.37
CA TYR A 43 8.31 -0.05 -0.87
C TYR A 43 8.38 1.06 -1.92
N THR A 44 9.13 0.79 -2.98
CA THR A 44 9.14 1.61 -4.19
C THR A 44 8.38 0.84 -5.26
N PRO A 45 7.24 1.37 -5.75
CA PRO A 45 6.46 0.69 -6.77
C PRO A 45 7.30 0.49 -8.02
N LYS A 46 7.16 -0.67 -8.63
CA LYS A 46 7.65 -0.91 -9.99
C LYS A 46 6.53 -0.52 -10.94
N GLN A 47 6.86 0.03 -12.10
CA GLN A 47 5.87 0.23 -13.16
C GLN A 47 5.19 -1.11 -13.43
N ARG A 48 3.88 -1.15 -13.20
CA ARG A 48 3.09 -2.34 -13.48
C ARG A 48 3.01 -2.51 -14.99
N SER A 49 3.09 -3.77 -15.42
CA SER A 49 2.74 -4.12 -16.79
C SER A 49 1.34 -3.59 -17.10
N PRO A 50 1.07 -3.07 -18.31
CA PRO A 50 -0.29 -2.73 -18.72
C PRO A 50 -1.21 -3.97 -18.72
N PHE A 51 -0.62 -5.17 -18.72
CA PHE A 51 -1.30 -6.46 -18.62
C PHE A 51 -1.36 -6.99 -17.17
N PHE A 52 -1.46 -6.10 -16.18
CA PHE A 52 -1.55 -6.52 -14.78
C PHE A 52 -2.81 -7.38 -14.55
N ASP A 53 -2.60 -8.63 -14.17
CA ASP A 53 -3.65 -9.56 -13.80
C ASP A 53 -3.93 -9.42 -12.29
N ALA A 54 -5.19 -9.16 -11.93
CA ALA A 54 -5.63 -9.04 -10.53
C ALA A 54 -5.41 -10.33 -9.73
N THR A 55 -5.26 -11.48 -10.41
CA THR A 55 -4.96 -12.77 -9.78
C THR A 55 -3.46 -12.97 -9.49
N GLU A 56 -2.58 -12.09 -9.97
CA GLU A 56 -1.16 -12.13 -9.64
C GLU A 56 -0.91 -11.64 -8.20
N PRO A 57 0.07 -12.22 -7.50
CA PRO A 57 0.45 -11.75 -6.18
C PRO A 57 0.97 -10.30 -6.25
N TYR A 58 0.52 -9.46 -5.33
CA TYR A 58 0.94 -8.06 -5.26
C TYR A 58 2.42 -7.94 -4.86
N PHE A 59 2.85 -8.77 -3.91
CA PHE A 59 4.25 -8.85 -3.50
C PHE A 59 4.75 -10.29 -3.59
N VAL A 60 6.00 -10.43 -4.06
CA VAL A 60 6.69 -11.72 -4.15
C VAL A 60 8.04 -11.60 -3.45
N GLY A 61 8.39 -12.61 -2.66
CA GLY A 61 9.66 -12.73 -1.95
C GLY A 61 10.83 -12.71 -2.94
N GLN A 62 11.99 -12.19 -2.51
CA GLN A 62 13.08 -11.91 -3.45
C GLN A 62 13.66 -13.18 -4.08
N LYS A 63 13.78 -14.25 -3.29
CA LYS A 63 14.17 -15.60 -3.76
C LYS A 63 13.33 -16.10 -4.94
N TYR A 64 12.09 -15.64 -5.01
CA TYR A 64 11.08 -16.17 -5.89
C TYR A 64 11.01 -15.43 -7.22
N ASN A 65 11.42 -14.16 -7.30
CA ASN A 65 11.20 -13.29 -8.47
C ASN A 65 11.72 -13.81 -9.83
N GLU A 66 12.79 -14.63 -9.89
CA GLU A 66 13.36 -15.11 -11.17
C GLU A 66 12.78 -16.47 -11.61
N GLN A 67 12.31 -17.29 -10.67
CA GLN A 67 11.83 -18.66 -10.92
C GLN A 67 10.29 -18.78 -10.86
N TYR A 68 9.57 -17.69 -10.57
CA TYR A 68 8.16 -17.76 -10.17
C TYR A 68 7.08 -17.80 -11.24
N ARG A 69 7.42 -17.78 -12.53
CA ARG A 69 6.36 -17.95 -13.56
C ARG A 69 5.58 -19.25 -13.36
N GLU A 70 6.23 -20.32 -12.88
CA GLU A 70 5.56 -21.62 -12.60
C GLU A 70 5.07 -21.76 -11.16
N ALA A 71 5.64 -21.02 -10.20
CA ALA A 71 5.30 -21.18 -8.78
C ALA A 71 4.16 -20.27 -8.30
N ALA A 72 3.74 -19.29 -9.12
CA ALA A 72 2.54 -18.51 -8.87
C ALA A 72 1.29 -19.41 -8.72
N GLU A 73 1.17 -20.48 -9.51
CA GLU A 73 0.09 -21.46 -9.38
C GLU A 73 0.13 -22.21 -8.04
N ARG A 74 1.33 -22.57 -7.55
CA ARG A 74 1.48 -23.22 -6.24
C ARG A 74 1.12 -22.30 -5.08
N LEU A 75 1.37 -20.99 -5.21
CA LEU A 75 0.99 -20.01 -4.19
C LEU A 75 -0.49 -19.60 -4.23
N ARG A 76 -1.22 -19.92 -5.30
CA ARG A 76 -2.69 -19.75 -5.37
C ARG A 76 -3.42 -20.81 -4.55
N GLN A 77 -2.80 -21.95 -4.26
CA GLN A 77 -3.43 -22.94 -3.40
C GLN A 77 -3.62 -22.37 -1.98
N PRO A 78 -4.81 -22.53 -1.38
CA PRO A 78 -5.01 -22.20 0.02
C PRO A 78 -3.91 -22.84 0.86
N PHE A 79 -3.33 -22.09 1.79
CA PHE A 79 -2.24 -22.60 2.62
C PHE A 79 -2.78 -23.68 3.56
N THR A 80 -2.77 -24.94 3.11
CA THR A 80 -3.16 -26.13 3.89
C THR A 80 -2.00 -26.67 4.74
N GLY A 81 -0.87 -25.96 4.73
CA GLY A 81 0.37 -26.37 5.37
C GLY A 81 0.45 -26.01 6.86
N LYS A 82 1.46 -26.59 7.52
CA LYS A 82 1.91 -26.15 8.84
C LYS A 82 2.28 -24.67 8.79
N SER A 83 1.93 -23.91 9.84
CA SER A 83 2.27 -22.49 9.97
C SER A 83 3.75 -22.23 9.64
N VAL A 84 4.04 -21.10 9.00
CA VAL A 84 5.40 -20.60 8.75
C VAL A 84 6.21 -20.55 10.05
N ALA A 85 5.56 -20.24 11.17
CA ALA A 85 6.13 -20.30 12.50
C ALA A 85 6.54 -21.72 12.94
N SER A 86 6.06 -22.79 12.30
CA SER A 86 6.50 -24.17 12.58
C SER A 86 7.53 -24.68 11.57
N THR A 87 7.48 -24.21 10.33
CA THR A 87 8.34 -24.71 9.23
C THR A 87 9.64 -23.95 9.07
N SER A 88 9.66 -22.66 9.43
CA SER A 88 10.83 -21.79 9.26
C SER A 88 11.89 -22.03 10.32
N SER A 89 13.18 -21.98 9.94
CA SER A 89 14.31 -22.10 10.85
C SER A 89 14.88 -20.74 11.28
N TYR A 90 15.76 -20.75 12.29
CA TYR A 90 16.57 -19.57 12.63
C TYR A 90 17.45 -19.11 11.46
N ALA A 91 18.01 -20.04 10.69
CA ALA A 91 18.88 -19.72 9.56
C ALA A 91 18.14 -18.93 8.47
N ASP A 92 16.86 -19.24 8.21
CA ASP A 92 16.05 -18.54 7.21
C ASP A 92 15.81 -17.07 7.61
N VAL A 93 15.51 -16.80 8.89
CA VAL A 93 15.34 -15.43 9.38
C VAL A 93 16.69 -14.69 9.45
N ALA A 94 17.77 -15.36 9.87
CA ALA A 94 19.11 -14.78 9.87
C ALA A 94 19.53 -14.33 8.46
N GLN A 95 19.31 -15.18 7.46
CA GLN A 95 19.55 -14.87 6.04
C GLN A 95 18.74 -13.65 5.58
N HIS A 96 17.49 -13.51 6.01
CA HIS A 96 16.64 -12.37 5.67
C HIS A 96 17.06 -11.06 6.35
N MET A 97 17.52 -11.17 7.59
CA MET A 97 17.93 -10.04 8.42
C MET A 97 19.32 -9.51 8.05
N ASP A 98 20.16 -10.36 7.46
CA ASP A 98 21.38 -9.93 6.78
C ASP A 98 21.04 -9.24 5.46
N TRP A 99 21.31 -7.93 5.39
CA TRP A 99 21.05 -7.12 4.19
C TRP A 99 21.81 -7.61 2.95
N THR A 100 22.95 -8.28 3.13
CA THR A 100 23.75 -8.83 2.02
C THR A 100 23.12 -10.08 1.43
N GLN A 101 22.41 -10.86 2.24
CA GLN A 101 21.80 -12.14 1.84
C GLN A 101 20.29 -12.06 1.66
N ARG A 102 19.66 -10.94 2.01
CA ARG A 102 18.22 -10.72 1.94
C ARG A 102 17.61 -11.05 0.57
N HIS A 103 18.34 -10.85 -0.51
CA HIS A 103 17.88 -11.18 -1.87
C HIS A 103 17.63 -12.67 -2.10
N MET A 104 18.27 -13.54 -1.31
CA MET A 104 18.06 -15.00 -1.35
C MET A 104 16.95 -15.46 -0.39
N SER A 105 16.38 -14.55 0.41
CA SER A 105 15.36 -14.89 1.38
C SER A 105 13.98 -15.09 0.73
N PRO A 106 13.21 -16.09 1.19
CA PRO A 106 11.83 -16.30 0.75
C PRO A 106 10.84 -15.29 1.36
N TYR A 107 11.28 -14.43 2.28
CA TYR A 107 10.38 -13.56 3.04
C TYR A 107 10.19 -12.17 2.43
N ILE A 108 9.05 -11.60 2.78
CA ILE A 108 8.62 -10.25 2.49
C ILE A 108 8.50 -9.53 3.86
N SER A 109 9.35 -8.52 4.11
CA SER A 109 9.24 -7.70 5.32
C SER A 109 8.00 -6.81 5.30
N THR A 110 7.26 -6.84 6.40
CA THR A 110 6.14 -5.96 6.74
C THR A 110 6.23 -5.58 8.23
N THR A 111 5.38 -4.68 8.72
CA THR A 111 5.38 -4.25 10.13
C THR A 111 3.95 -4.08 10.63
N PHE A 112 3.71 -4.32 11.92
CA PHE A 112 2.47 -3.90 12.57
C PHE A 112 2.40 -2.39 12.85
N SER A 113 3.54 -1.69 12.85
CA SER A 113 3.63 -0.27 13.23
C SER A 113 3.48 0.64 12.03
N PHE A 114 2.31 1.29 11.90
CA PHE A 114 2.10 2.33 10.89
C PHE A 114 3.10 3.49 11.06
N ALA A 115 3.45 3.83 12.30
CA ALA A 115 4.40 4.90 12.61
C ALA A 115 5.82 4.53 12.17
N TRP A 116 6.25 3.27 12.35
CA TRP A 116 7.50 2.77 11.77
C TRP A 116 7.48 2.89 10.25
N ALA A 117 6.37 2.51 9.60
CA ALA A 117 6.25 2.61 8.15
C ALA A 117 6.38 4.06 7.64
N ILE A 118 5.75 5.05 8.30
CA ILE A 118 5.89 6.47 7.96
C ILE A 118 7.33 6.96 8.18
N TRP A 119 7.92 6.62 9.34
CA TRP A 119 9.29 7.01 9.67
C TRP A 119 10.31 6.44 8.68
N GLU A 120 10.21 5.15 8.35
CA GLU A 120 11.09 4.47 7.40
C GLU A 120 10.85 4.96 5.97
N ALA A 121 9.60 5.21 5.57
CA ALA A 121 9.28 5.78 4.26
C ALA A 121 9.89 7.19 4.09
N THR A 122 9.76 8.03 5.11
CA THR A 122 10.38 9.37 5.15
C THR A 122 11.89 9.28 5.05
N ARG A 123 12.50 8.37 5.80
CA ARG A 123 13.95 8.12 5.76
C ARG A 123 14.39 7.69 4.36
N ARG A 124 13.69 6.74 3.73
CA ARG A 124 13.99 6.28 2.36
C ARG A 124 13.80 7.36 1.32
N TYR A 125 12.77 8.18 1.45
CA TYR A 125 12.51 9.28 0.53
C TYR A 125 13.63 10.33 0.57
N ARG A 126 14.11 10.71 1.77
CA ARG A 126 15.16 11.72 1.91
C ARG A 126 16.56 11.22 1.55
N VAL A 127 16.86 9.95 1.83
CA VAL A 127 18.18 9.35 1.55
C VAL A 127 18.27 8.77 0.13
N GLY A 128 17.15 8.36 -0.46
CA GLY A 128 17.09 7.65 -1.73
C GLY A 128 17.08 8.57 -2.95
N LEU A 129 17.52 8.02 -4.08
CA LEU A 129 17.42 8.66 -5.41
C LEU A 129 16.02 8.51 -6.04
N LYS A 130 15.14 7.69 -5.46
CA LYS A 130 13.80 7.42 -5.99
C LYS A 130 12.75 8.08 -5.10
N HIS A 131 12.05 9.04 -5.66
CA HIS A 131 10.99 9.80 -4.97
C HIS A 131 9.62 9.09 -4.99
N ASP A 132 9.56 7.87 -5.51
CA ASP A 132 8.35 7.05 -5.52
C ASP A 132 8.40 6.09 -4.33
N VAL A 133 8.08 6.59 -3.14
CA VAL A 133 7.94 5.74 -1.95
C VAL A 133 6.46 5.62 -1.61
N GLU A 134 5.98 4.39 -1.54
CA GLU A 134 4.61 4.06 -1.16
C GLU A 134 4.58 3.20 0.11
N ILE A 135 3.46 3.26 0.81
CA ILE A 135 3.12 2.38 1.93
C ILE A 135 1.92 1.55 1.52
N ALA A 136 2.09 0.24 1.46
CA ALA A 136 0.98 -0.70 1.30
C ALA A 136 0.39 -1.07 2.66
N ILE A 137 -0.94 -1.13 2.71
CA ILE A 137 -1.74 -1.54 3.86
C ILE A 137 -2.32 -2.91 3.53
N ILE A 138 -2.04 -3.88 4.40
CA ILE A 138 -2.30 -5.29 4.16
C ILE A 138 -3.16 -5.83 5.30
N ASP A 139 -4.23 -6.57 4.97
CA ASP A 139 -5.01 -7.33 5.94
C ASP A 139 -4.19 -8.54 6.41
N ALA A 140 -3.73 -8.47 7.66
CA ALA A 140 -2.91 -9.49 8.30
C ALA A 140 -3.65 -10.82 8.44
N ARG A 141 -4.99 -10.80 8.55
CA ARG A 141 -5.81 -12.01 8.76
C ARG A 141 -5.77 -12.94 7.55
N GLN A 142 -5.68 -12.36 6.35
CA GLN A 142 -5.51 -13.13 5.11
C GLN A 142 -4.13 -13.78 4.97
N LEU A 143 -3.20 -13.48 5.89
CA LEU A 143 -1.84 -14.03 5.92
C LEU A 143 -1.63 -15.03 7.07
N ALA A 144 -2.70 -15.41 7.78
CA ALA A 144 -2.65 -16.43 8.82
C ALA A 144 -1.98 -17.72 8.31
N GLY A 145 -1.07 -18.27 9.11
CA GLY A 145 -0.25 -19.44 8.73
C GLY A 145 0.86 -19.16 7.71
N ARG A 146 0.82 -18.06 6.94
CA ARG A 146 1.86 -17.68 5.95
C ARG A 146 2.84 -16.62 6.45
N ALA A 147 2.60 -16.04 7.62
CA ALA A 147 3.46 -15.06 8.24
C ALA A 147 3.84 -15.46 9.66
N ALA A 148 4.97 -14.93 10.12
CA ALA A 148 5.44 -15.03 11.50
C ALA A 148 6.10 -13.71 11.89
N THR A 149 6.13 -13.37 13.18
CA THR A 149 6.96 -12.22 13.59
C THR A 149 8.43 -12.60 13.47
N ALA A 150 9.28 -11.64 13.08
CA ALA A 150 10.72 -11.92 13.02
C ALA A 150 11.25 -12.32 14.42
N LEU A 151 10.66 -11.76 15.48
CA LEU A 151 11.01 -12.09 16.86
C LEU A 151 10.73 -13.56 17.21
N GLU A 152 9.55 -14.06 16.84
CA GLU A 152 9.14 -15.45 17.03
C GLU A 152 10.11 -16.41 16.33
N LEU A 153 10.56 -16.09 15.11
CA LEU A 153 11.53 -16.90 14.38
C LEU A 153 12.95 -16.80 14.97
N LEU A 154 13.41 -15.60 15.36
CA LEU A 154 14.73 -15.40 15.95
C LEU A 154 14.90 -16.18 17.27
N ARG A 155 13.84 -16.26 18.08
CA ARG A 155 13.84 -16.99 19.37
C ARG A 155 13.99 -18.51 19.25
N LYS A 156 13.90 -19.07 18.04
CA LYS A 156 14.19 -20.49 17.80
C LYS A 156 15.69 -20.80 17.83
N GLY A 157 16.54 -19.82 17.56
CA GLY A 157 17.99 -19.94 17.66
C GLY A 157 18.50 -19.49 19.02
N THR A 158 19.77 -19.77 19.28
CA THR A 158 20.47 -19.28 20.46
C THR A 158 21.21 -17.96 20.16
N PRO A 159 21.32 -17.04 21.13
CA PRO A 159 22.02 -15.77 20.91
C PRO A 159 23.49 -15.86 20.49
N ASN A 160 24.11 -17.03 20.67
CA ASN A 160 25.51 -17.30 20.33
C ASN A 160 25.70 -17.84 18.90
N GLU A 161 24.63 -18.15 18.17
CA GLU A 161 24.71 -18.68 16.80
C GLU A 161 25.20 -17.64 15.78
N HIS A 162 24.96 -16.35 16.04
CA HIS A 162 25.37 -15.28 15.13
C HIS A 162 25.76 -13.99 15.87
N LEU A 163 26.83 -13.33 15.43
CA LEU A 163 27.34 -12.10 16.04
C LEU A 163 26.32 -10.94 16.02
N ASP A 164 25.50 -10.87 14.97
CA ASP A 164 24.46 -9.85 14.80
C ASP A 164 23.10 -10.21 15.47
N TYR A 165 22.98 -11.34 16.20
CA TYR A 165 21.71 -11.78 16.79
C TYR A 165 21.00 -10.65 17.54
N TRP A 166 21.68 -9.98 18.47
CA TRP A 166 21.10 -8.91 19.28
C TRP A 166 20.80 -7.63 18.51
N LYS A 167 21.46 -7.41 17.37
CA LYS A 167 21.15 -6.30 16.48
C LYS A 167 19.84 -6.59 15.73
N TRP A 168 19.69 -7.79 15.17
CA TRP A 168 18.48 -8.22 14.50
C TRP A 168 17.29 -8.32 15.46
N TYR A 169 17.50 -8.84 16.66
CA TYR A 169 16.49 -8.93 17.71
C TYR A 169 15.96 -7.54 18.10
N ARG A 170 16.86 -6.56 18.32
CA ARG A 170 16.46 -5.17 18.60
C ARG A 170 15.72 -4.53 17.44
N PHE A 171 16.20 -4.73 16.21
CA PHE A 171 15.51 -4.23 15.02
C PHE A 171 14.10 -4.81 14.93
N ALA A 172 13.94 -6.13 15.04
CA ALA A 172 12.64 -6.81 14.98
C ALA A 172 11.66 -6.31 16.05
N LEU A 173 12.16 -6.01 17.26
CA LEU A 173 11.37 -5.38 18.31
C LEU A 173 10.95 -3.96 17.95
N GLU A 174 11.91 -3.10 17.60
CA GLU A 174 11.64 -1.68 17.32
C GLU A 174 10.70 -1.51 16.13
N SER A 175 10.89 -2.29 15.08
CA SER A 175 10.09 -2.23 13.87
C SER A 175 8.85 -3.09 13.91
N GLN A 176 8.62 -3.88 14.97
CA GLN A 176 7.55 -4.90 15.02
C GLN A 176 7.51 -5.72 13.72
N ASP A 177 8.68 -6.22 13.29
CA ASP A 177 8.86 -6.84 11.97
C ASP A 177 8.05 -8.13 11.83
N VAL A 178 7.36 -8.27 10.71
CA VAL A 178 6.60 -9.45 10.32
C VAL A 178 7.15 -9.94 8.98
N LEU A 179 7.41 -11.24 8.92
CA LEU A 179 7.97 -11.90 7.75
C LEU A 179 6.90 -12.76 7.11
N VAL A 180 6.45 -12.36 5.92
CA VAL A 180 5.49 -13.12 5.12
C VAL A 180 6.24 -14.02 4.15
N HIS A 181 6.00 -15.32 4.19
CA HIS A 181 6.67 -16.29 3.33
C HIS A 181 6.03 -16.37 1.94
N GLY A 182 6.85 -16.32 0.88
CA GLY A 182 6.38 -16.53 -0.48
C GLY A 182 5.84 -15.27 -1.11
N SER A 183 4.54 -15.04 -0.99
CA SER A 183 3.83 -13.94 -1.63
C SER A 183 2.75 -13.35 -0.72
N ILE A 184 2.36 -12.11 -1.03
CA ILE A 184 1.16 -11.46 -0.50
C ILE A 184 0.16 -11.36 -1.66
N PRO A 185 -1.02 -12.00 -1.56
CA PRO A 185 -2.02 -11.96 -2.61
C PRO A 185 -2.59 -10.54 -2.77
N GLY A 186 -3.06 -10.21 -3.98
CA GLY A 186 -3.71 -8.93 -4.26
C GLY A 186 -4.89 -8.64 -3.33
N SER A 187 -5.69 -9.65 -3.02
CA SER A 187 -6.85 -9.56 -2.11
C SER A 187 -6.50 -9.14 -0.68
N ALA A 188 -5.27 -9.43 -0.23
CA ALA A 188 -4.82 -9.03 1.10
C ALA A 188 -4.30 -7.59 1.13
N VAL A 189 -3.96 -6.99 -0.01
CA VAL A 189 -3.51 -5.60 -0.08
C VAL A 189 -4.72 -4.70 -0.21
N LEU A 190 -5.14 -4.10 0.90
CA LEU A 190 -6.24 -3.16 0.93
C LEU A 190 -5.89 -1.96 0.05
N ALA A 191 -4.77 -1.31 0.31
CA ALA A 191 -4.38 -0.11 -0.43
C ALA A 191 -2.88 0.04 -0.55
N SER A 192 -2.44 0.86 -1.51
CA SER A 192 -1.08 1.37 -1.59
C SER A 192 -1.13 2.88 -1.79
N VAL A 193 -0.44 3.61 -0.93
CA VAL A 193 -0.57 5.06 -0.84
C VAL A 193 0.80 5.73 -0.94
N PRO A 194 0.97 6.71 -1.85
CA PRO A 194 2.17 7.52 -1.93
C PRO A 194 2.45 8.25 -0.62
N LEU A 195 3.72 8.24 -0.19
CA LEU A 195 4.16 8.92 1.03
C LEU A 195 3.72 10.39 1.05
N LEU A 196 3.87 11.10 -0.06
CA LEU A 196 3.53 12.52 -0.18
C LEU A 196 2.03 12.79 0.08
N SER A 197 1.16 11.83 -0.21
CA SER A 197 -0.28 11.93 0.08
C SER A 197 -0.62 11.72 1.56
N ILE A 198 0.33 11.22 2.35
CA ILE A 198 0.17 10.96 3.78
C ILE A 198 0.67 12.15 4.61
N ILE A 199 1.78 12.79 4.19
CA ILE A 199 2.48 13.81 4.98
C ILE A 199 1.57 14.96 5.43
N ASP A 200 0.68 15.46 4.56
CA ASP A 200 -0.24 16.56 4.88
C ASP A 200 -1.46 16.12 5.72
N LYS A 201 -1.64 14.80 5.91
CA LYS A 201 -2.76 14.21 6.66
C LYS A 201 -2.37 13.75 8.05
N LEU A 202 -1.08 13.76 8.38
CA LEU A 202 -0.57 13.38 9.71
C LEU A 202 -1.22 14.23 10.83
N PRO A 203 -1.43 13.63 12.02
CA PRO A 203 -1.80 14.37 13.24
C PRO A 203 -0.83 15.51 13.57
N SER A 204 -1.30 16.53 14.29
CA SER A 204 -0.52 17.76 14.49
C SER A 204 0.76 17.55 15.31
N TYR A 205 0.81 16.53 16.18
CA TYR A 205 2.02 16.17 16.94
C TYR A 205 3.14 15.56 16.07
N PHE A 206 2.88 15.21 14.81
CA PHE A 206 3.90 14.87 13.81
C PHE A 206 4.44 16.10 13.06
N LEU A 207 3.85 17.28 13.28
CA LEU A 207 4.10 18.47 12.48
C LEU A 207 4.74 19.57 13.35
N ARG A 208 5.67 20.35 12.77
CA ARG A 208 6.27 21.52 13.45
C ARG A 208 5.21 22.61 13.62
N GLN A 209 4.91 22.99 14.87
CA GLN A 209 3.91 24.02 15.18
C GLN A 209 4.24 25.39 14.57
N ASP A 210 5.53 25.72 14.47
CA ASP A 210 6.00 27.06 14.04
C ASP A 210 5.94 27.30 12.52
N THR A 211 5.66 26.28 11.71
CA THR A 211 5.80 26.37 10.24
C THR A 211 4.60 26.96 9.50
N MET A 212 3.56 27.43 10.20
CA MET A 212 2.36 27.97 9.53
C MET A 212 2.64 29.24 8.70
N VAL A 213 3.65 30.03 9.07
CA VAL A 213 4.00 31.28 8.36
C VAL A 213 4.84 31.01 7.11
N ASP A 214 5.70 29.98 7.13
CA ASP A 214 6.71 29.74 6.08
C ASP A 214 6.30 28.73 4.99
N LYS A 215 5.07 28.21 5.03
CA LYS A 215 4.58 27.24 4.04
C LYS A 215 4.71 27.69 2.59
N ARG A 216 4.71 29.01 2.32
CA ARG A 216 4.85 29.54 0.96
C ARG A 216 6.27 29.53 0.42
N LEU A 217 7.28 29.40 1.28
CA LEU A 217 8.69 29.53 0.91
C LEU A 217 9.43 28.20 0.91
N SER A 218 8.92 27.19 1.61
CA SER A 218 9.55 25.87 1.66
C SER A 218 9.32 25.08 0.37
N SER A 219 10.39 24.77 -0.35
CA SER A 219 10.37 23.91 -1.55
C SER A 219 10.08 22.44 -1.23
N SER A 220 10.24 22.00 0.02
CA SER A 220 10.07 20.60 0.43
C SER A 220 8.86 20.43 1.36
N GLN A 221 7.96 19.51 0.99
CA GLN A 221 6.84 19.09 1.85
C GLN A 221 7.32 18.46 3.17
N PHE A 222 8.56 17.97 3.23
CA PHE A 222 9.10 17.31 4.42
C PHE A 222 9.55 18.27 5.52
N ASN A 223 9.68 19.56 5.23
CA ASN A 223 10.06 20.57 6.23
C ASN A 223 8.97 20.80 7.27
N ILE A 224 7.73 20.36 7.00
CA ILE A 224 6.63 20.43 7.97
C ILE A 224 6.75 19.39 9.09
N LEU A 225 7.57 18.34 8.91
CA LEU A 225 7.68 17.25 9.86
C LEU A 225 8.47 17.65 11.10
N SER A 226 7.99 17.26 12.29
CA SER A 226 8.63 17.60 13.56
C SER A 226 9.96 16.87 13.80
N TRP A 227 10.27 15.85 12.99
CA TRP A 227 11.56 15.16 13.01
C TRP A 227 12.39 15.43 11.75
N ASP A 228 13.70 15.37 11.91
CA ASP A 228 14.65 15.39 10.80
C ASP A 228 15.41 14.06 10.73
N THR A 229 15.35 13.39 9.57
CA THR A 229 16.10 12.15 9.33
C THR A 229 17.52 12.38 8.81
N MET A 230 17.90 13.63 8.50
CA MET A 230 19.20 14.00 7.90
C MET A 230 20.21 14.49 8.95
N ASP A 231 19.78 15.26 9.95
CA ASP A 231 20.70 15.96 10.86
C ASP A 231 21.36 15.04 11.90
N ARG A 232 20.70 13.94 12.26
CA ARG A 232 21.21 12.85 13.11
C ARG A 232 20.53 11.56 12.63
N LYS A 233 21.02 10.37 13.02
CA LYS A 233 20.25 9.14 12.86
C LYS A 233 19.37 8.98 14.12
N PRO A 234 18.22 9.66 14.26
CA PRO A 234 17.37 9.42 15.42
C PRO A 234 17.01 7.94 15.43
N SER A 235 17.14 7.30 16.58
CA SER A 235 16.57 5.96 16.74
C SER A 235 15.05 6.07 16.63
N PHE A 236 14.40 5.01 16.16
CA PHE A 236 12.94 4.99 16.13
C PHE A 236 12.34 5.18 17.53
N ARG A 237 13.03 4.68 18.57
CA ARG A 237 12.65 4.91 19.96
C ARG A 237 12.63 6.40 20.34
N GLN A 238 13.65 7.16 19.92
CA GLN A 238 13.68 8.61 20.15
C GLN A 238 12.52 9.29 19.42
N PHE A 239 12.28 8.89 18.16
CA PHE A 239 11.13 9.39 17.40
C PHE A 239 9.80 9.13 18.14
N CYS A 240 9.55 7.91 18.62
CA CYS A 240 8.34 7.60 19.39
C CYS A 240 8.22 8.48 20.64
N GLN A 241 9.31 8.66 21.38
CA GLN A 241 9.32 9.51 22.58
C GLN A 241 9.00 10.96 22.22
N ASP A 242 9.67 11.53 21.21
CA ASP A 242 9.45 12.91 20.79
C ASP A 242 8.00 13.16 20.35
N MET A 243 7.38 12.20 19.64
CA MET A 243 5.99 12.32 19.19
C MET A 243 5.01 12.20 20.37
N SER A 244 5.25 11.27 21.31
CA SER A 244 4.46 11.13 22.53
C SER A 244 4.55 12.38 23.39
N ASP A 245 5.75 12.92 23.58
CA ASP A 245 5.97 14.13 24.34
C ASP A 245 5.24 15.29 23.67
N GLN A 246 5.39 15.48 22.35
CA GLN A 246 4.65 16.52 21.62
C GLN A 246 3.13 16.38 21.79
N PHE A 247 2.59 15.16 21.69
CA PHE A 247 1.17 14.90 21.92
C PHE A 247 0.75 15.30 23.34
N LEU A 248 1.51 14.93 24.37
CA LEU A 248 1.18 15.20 25.77
C LEU A 248 1.31 16.68 26.14
N HIS A 249 2.10 17.46 25.42
CA HIS A 249 2.18 18.91 25.58
C HIS A 249 0.99 19.65 24.94
N LEU A 250 0.17 18.99 24.11
CA LEU A 250 -1.03 19.59 23.54
C LEU A 250 -2.12 19.78 24.62
N PRO A 251 -2.91 20.87 24.55
CA PRO A 251 -4.13 21.00 25.35
C PRO A 251 -5.04 19.78 25.18
N THR A 252 -5.78 19.39 26.24
CA THR A 252 -6.65 18.21 26.22
C THR A 252 -7.64 18.20 25.05
N GLU A 253 -8.22 19.34 24.70
CA GLU A 253 -9.11 19.49 23.54
C GLU A 253 -8.39 19.17 22.22
N HIS A 254 -7.14 19.63 22.06
CA HIS A 254 -6.33 19.34 20.88
C HIS A 254 -5.91 17.87 20.82
N ARG A 255 -5.59 17.26 21.97
CA ARG A 255 -5.31 15.82 22.06
C ARG A 255 -6.50 14.99 21.62
N LEU A 256 -7.70 15.32 22.10
CA LEU A 256 -8.93 14.62 21.71
C LEU A 256 -9.22 14.78 20.22
N ARG A 257 -9.10 16.01 19.68
CA ARG A 257 -9.26 16.28 18.25
C ARG A 257 -8.27 15.50 17.39
N ASP A 258 -7.01 15.44 17.78
CA ASP A 258 -5.98 14.72 17.03
C ASP A 258 -6.15 13.21 17.14
N ALA A 259 -6.47 12.70 18.33
CA ALA A 259 -6.71 11.29 18.54
C ALA A 259 -7.97 10.81 17.80
N THR A 260 -8.98 11.66 17.58
CA THR A 260 -10.20 11.31 16.84
C THR A 260 -10.11 11.71 15.37
N GLY A 261 -10.41 12.97 15.04
CA GLY A 261 -10.52 13.47 13.67
C GLY A 261 -9.24 13.32 12.84
N SER A 262 -8.07 13.61 13.41
CA SER A 262 -6.81 13.45 12.68
C SER A 262 -6.48 11.97 12.43
N SER A 263 -6.79 11.07 13.37
CA SER A 263 -6.65 9.62 13.18
C SER A 263 -7.59 9.07 12.10
N VAL A 264 -8.87 9.50 12.09
CA VAL A 264 -9.84 9.15 11.03
C VAL A 264 -9.34 9.63 9.68
N ARG A 265 -8.84 10.88 9.60
CA ARG A 265 -8.28 11.44 8.38
C ARG A 265 -7.10 10.62 7.86
N LEU A 266 -6.19 10.21 8.75
CA LEU A 266 -5.04 9.39 8.37
C LEU A 266 -5.46 7.97 7.94
N ALA A 267 -6.37 7.32 8.67
CA ALA A 267 -6.91 6.01 8.32
C ALA A 267 -7.62 6.02 6.96
N MET A 268 -8.47 7.02 6.73
CA MET A 268 -9.13 7.24 5.44
C MET A 268 -8.13 7.47 4.31
N THR A 269 -7.02 8.16 4.59
CA THR A 269 -5.95 8.38 3.61
C THR A 269 -5.25 7.07 3.26
N PHE A 270 -4.95 6.25 4.26
CA PHE A 270 -4.35 4.93 4.10
C PHE A 270 -5.26 3.97 3.30
N LEU A 271 -6.56 3.97 3.58
CA LEU A 271 -7.51 3.03 3.00
C LEU A 271 -8.29 3.60 1.81
N ARG A 272 -7.97 4.81 1.34
CA ARG A 272 -8.81 5.56 0.38
C ARG A 272 -9.22 4.74 -0.85
N PRO A 273 -8.30 4.13 -1.62
CA PRO A 273 -8.70 3.42 -2.84
C PRO A 273 -9.66 2.27 -2.55
N TRP A 274 -9.37 1.48 -1.52
CA TRP A 274 -10.20 0.35 -1.06
C TRP A 274 -11.55 0.78 -0.53
N PHE A 275 -11.58 1.79 0.33
CA PHE A 275 -12.81 2.29 0.93
C PHE A 275 -13.78 2.78 -0.14
N HIS A 276 -13.28 3.53 -1.13
CA HIS A 276 -14.11 3.99 -2.25
C HIS A 276 -14.67 2.84 -3.10
N SER A 277 -13.96 1.72 -3.26
CA SER A 277 -14.50 0.57 -3.98
C SER A 277 -15.51 -0.23 -3.14
N VAL A 278 -15.29 -0.38 -1.84
CA VAL A 278 -16.09 -1.28 -0.99
C VAL A 278 -17.34 -0.58 -0.41
N VAL A 279 -17.29 0.72 -0.12
CA VAL A 279 -18.38 1.43 0.61
C VAL A 279 -19.73 1.43 -0.11
N VAL A 280 -19.74 1.21 -1.44
CA VAL A 280 -20.97 1.09 -2.23
C VAL A 280 -21.65 -0.26 -2.00
N ASP A 281 -20.84 -1.32 -1.96
CA ASP A 281 -21.30 -2.71 -1.93
C ASP A 281 -21.44 -3.24 -0.50
N ASP A 282 -20.45 -2.99 0.34
CA ASP A 282 -20.44 -3.34 1.76
C ASP A 282 -20.04 -2.14 2.63
N PHE A 283 -21.04 -1.34 2.98
CA PHE A 283 -20.87 -0.18 3.84
C PHE A 283 -20.38 -0.56 5.25
N ALA A 284 -20.81 -1.70 5.77
CA ALA A 284 -20.50 -2.11 7.14
C ALA A 284 -19.02 -2.51 7.25
N GLU A 285 -18.54 -3.38 6.34
CA GLU A 285 -17.13 -3.78 6.30
C GLU A 285 -16.21 -2.59 6.06
N ALA A 286 -16.57 -1.70 5.12
CA ALA A 286 -15.79 -0.51 4.81
C ALA A 286 -15.62 0.40 6.04
N THR A 287 -16.72 0.69 6.74
CA THR A 287 -16.70 1.56 7.92
C THR A 287 -16.04 0.90 9.12
N GLU A 288 -16.28 -0.39 9.38
CA GLU A 288 -15.65 -1.14 10.48
C GLU A 288 -14.13 -1.19 10.32
N THR A 289 -13.64 -1.48 9.12
CA THR A 289 -12.21 -1.56 8.82
C THR A 289 -11.52 -0.21 9.02
N VAL A 290 -12.14 0.88 8.54
CA VAL A 290 -11.61 2.24 8.77
C VAL A 290 -11.64 2.61 10.25
N CYS A 291 -12.72 2.28 10.98
CA CYS A 291 -12.82 2.52 12.42
C CYS A 291 -11.69 1.82 13.19
N SER A 292 -11.46 0.54 12.87
CA SER A 292 -10.40 -0.27 13.49
C SER A 292 -9.02 0.36 13.28
N LEU A 293 -8.67 0.73 12.04
CA LEU A 293 -7.39 1.39 11.74
C LEU A 293 -7.27 2.76 12.42
N ALA A 294 -8.34 3.57 12.37
CA ALA A 294 -8.36 4.88 13.01
C ALA A 294 -8.14 4.78 14.53
N PHE A 295 -8.70 3.77 15.17
CA PHE A 295 -8.53 3.56 16.60
C PHE A 295 -7.10 3.11 16.97
N ILE A 296 -6.48 2.24 16.17
CA ILE A 296 -5.06 1.88 16.33
C ILE A 296 -4.17 3.13 16.25
N ILE A 297 -4.44 4.03 15.29
CA ILE A 297 -3.72 5.29 15.14
C ILE A 297 -3.96 6.22 16.35
N ALA A 298 -5.20 6.28 16.83
CA ALA A 298 -5.62 7.13 17.94
C ALA A 298 -4.93 6.79 19.26
N GLN A 299 -4.70 5.50 19.52
CA GLN A 299 -4.09 5.00 20.76
C GLN A 299 -2.57 5.09 20.75
N TRP A 300 -1.95 5.19 19.56
CA TRP A 300 -0.50 5.13 19.40
C TRP A 300 0.28 6.16 20.22
N PRO A 301 -0.02 7.48 20.23
CA PRO A 301 0.84 8.47 20.90
C PRO A 301 0.83 8.35 22.43
N ALA A 302 -0.24 7.84 23.04
CA ALA A 302 -0.33 7.65 24.49
C ALA A 302 -1.43 6.63 24.84
N GLN A 303 -1.08 5.34 24.87
CA GLN A 303 -2.06 4.27 25.12
C GLN A 303 -2.74 4.37 26.48
N TRP A 304 -2.00 4.72 27.53
CA TRP A 304 -2.57 4.90 28.86
C TRP A 304 -3.64 6.01 28.86
N TRP A 305 -3.36 7.12 28.16
CA TRP A 305 -4.30 8.23 28.03
C TRP A 305 -5.56 7.80 27.28
N SER A 306 -5.42 7.02 26.20
CA SER A 306 -6.58 6.53 25.45
C SER A 306 -7.51 5.60 26.26
N ARG A 307 -7.01 4.94 27.32
CA ARG A 307 -7.83 4.11 28.20
C ARG A 307 -8.76 4.96 29.09
N ASP A 308 -8.34 6.18 29.42
CA ASP A 308 -9.13 7.13 30.20
C ASP A 308 -10.18 7.87 29.35
N HIS A 309 -10.12 7.71 28.02
CA HIS A 309 -10.95 8.42 27.04
C HIS A 309 -11.75 7.44 26.15
N VAL A 310 -12.62 6.66 26.78
CA VAL A 310 -13.45 5.66 26.09
C VAL A 310 -14.39 6.25 25.04
N GLU A 311 -14.76 7.54 25.17
CA GLU A 311 -15.58 8.28 24.22
C GLU A 311 -14.92 8.40 22.83
N MET A 312 -13.60 8.26 22.74
CA MET A 312 -12.87 8.34 21.47
C MET A 312 -13.39 7.35 20.43
N TRP A 313 -13.73 6.14 20.86
CA TRP A 313 -14.22 5.09 19.97
C TRP A 313 -15.57 5.46 19.35
N ASP A 314 -16.51 5.99 20.14
CA ASP A 314 -17.82 6.39 19.65
C ASP A 314 -17.72 7.61 18.73
N VAL A 315 -16.84 8.57 19.04
CA VAL A 315 -16.56 9.72 18.17
C VAL A 315 -15.94 9.26 16.84
N ILE A 316 -14.93 8.39 16.87
CA ILE A 316 -14.30 7.83 15.66
C ILE A 316 -15.35 7.11 14.81
N ARG A 317 -16.16 6.23 15.42
CA ARG A 317 -17.20 5.50 14.72
C ARG A 317 -18.21 6.44 14.05
N SER A 318 -18.69 7.45 14.77
CA SER A 318 -19.62 8.44 14.24
C SER A 318 -19.00 9.23 13.06
N LEU A 319 -17.75 9.68 13.19
CA LEU A 319 -17.05 10.39 12.12
C LEU A 319 -16.89 9.52 10.87
N VAL A 320 -16.48 8.26 11.02
CA VAL A 320 -16.30 7.33 9.90
C VAL A 320 -17.64 7.01 9.23
N GLN A 321 -18.71 6.80 10.01
CA GLN A 321 -20.05 6.59 9.47
C GLN A 321 -20.52 7.80 8.64
N SER A 322 -20.40 9.01 9.17
CA SER A 322 -20.81 10.23 8.44
C SER A 322 -19.99 10.43 7.15
N VAL A 323 -18.67 10.24 7.20
CA VAL A 323 -17.82 10.32 6.01
C VAL A 323 -18.18 9.22 5.00
N GLY A 324 -18.46 8.01 5.46
CA GLY A 324 -18.89 6.92 4.61
C GLY A 324 -20.20 7.23 3.89
N GLU A 325 -21.19 7.75 4.62
CA GLU A 325 -22.48 8.15 4.04
C GLU A 325 -22.30 9.19 2.95
N GLU A 326 -21.49 10.23 3.21
CA GLU A 326 -21.18 11.28 2.24
C GLU A 326 -20.51 10.71 0.97
N VAL A 327 -19.52 9.83 1.14
CA VAL A 327 -18.83 9.19 -0.01
C VAL A 327 -19.79 8.33 -0.82
N ARG A 328 -20.62 7.53 -0.15
CA ARG A 328 -21.61 6.65 -0.79
C ARG A 328 -22.67 7.46 -1.54
N GLU A 329 -23.19 8.52 -0.95
CA GLU A 329 -24.14 9.42 -1.60
C GLU A 329 -23.53 10.11 -2.82
N LYS A 330 -22.30 10.59 -2.70
CA LYS A 330 -21.57 11.21 -3.82
C LYS A 330 -21.38 10.23 -4.98
N GLN A 331 -21.00 8.98 -4.69
CA GLN A 331 -20.83 7.95 -5.73
C GLN A 331 -22.16 7.59 -6.41
N LYS A 332 -23.26 7.48 -5.64
CA LYS A 332 -24.61 7.32 -6.21
C LYS A 332 -24.98 8.47 -7.13
N GLY A 333 -24.66 9.71 -6.73
CA GLY A 333 -24.87 10.90 -7.56
C GLY A 333 -24.14 10.82 -8.90
N VAL A 334 -22.85 10.46 -8.89
CA VAL A 334 -22.04 10.28 -10.10
C VAL A 334 -22.59 9.17 -10.99
N ALA A 335 -23.01 8.04 -10.40
CA ALA A 335 -23.60 6.94 -11.16
C ALA A 335 -24.91 7.33 -11.85
N ILE A 336 -25.78 8.09 -11.16
CA ILE A 336 -27.04 8.59 -11.74
C ILE A 336 -26.78 9.59 -12.87
N GLU A 337 -25.81 10.49 -12.70
CA GLU A 337 -25.42 11.45 -13.74
C GLU A 337 -24.87 10.74 -14.98
N GLU A 338 -24.06 9.70 -14.79
CA GLU A 338 -23.53 8.89 -15.88
C GLU A 338 -24.61 8.09 -16.61
N VAL A 339 -25.56 7.48 -15.87
CA VAL A 339 -26.73 6.81 -16.48
C VAL A 339 -27.54 7.81 -17.31
N ARG A 340 -27.78 9.03 -16.81
CA ARG A 340 -28.46 10.08 -17.56
C ARG A 340 -27.68 10.47 -18.82
N ARG A 341 -26.35 10.58 -18.73
CA ARG A 341 -25.48 10.86 -19.87
C ARG A 341 -25.57 9.76 -20.93
N LEU A 342 -25.51 8.49 -20.51
CA LEU A 342 -25.62 7.33 -21.39
C LEU A 342 -26.99 7.22 -22.04
N GLN A 343 -28.07 7.48 -21.31
CA GLN A 343 -29.42 7.57 -21.88
C GLN A 343 -29.49 8.63 -22.99
N GLY A 344 -28.87 9.80 -22.79
CA GLY A 344 -28.77 10.82 -23.84
C GLY A 344 -28.00 10.36 -25.08
N VAL A 345 -26.93 9.57 -24.91
CA VAL A 345 -26.19 8.98 -26.04
C VAL A 345 -27.04 7.96 -26.78
N VAL A 346 -27.74 7.07 -26.05
CA VAL A 346 -28.62 6.06 -26.64
C VAL A 346 -29.77 6.72 -27.42
N SER A 347 -30.46 7.71 -26.84
CA SER A 347 -31.53 8.42 -27.56
C SER A 347 -31.04 9.16 -28.80
N ASN A 348 -29.83 9.71 -28.78
CA ASN A 348 -29.23 10.30 -29.98
C ASN A 348 -28.93 9.23 -31.05
N LEU A 349 -28.48 8.05 -30.64
CA LEU A 349 -28.20 6.94 -31.55
C LEU A 349 -29.50 6.38 -32.15
N GLU A 350 -30.53 6.18 -31.33
CA GLU A 350 -31.88 5.76 -31.77
C GLU A 350 -32.43 6.72 -32.83
N ARG A 351 -32.28 8.04 -32.61
CA ARG A 351 -32.68 9.05 -33.60
C ARG A 351 -31.88 8.92 -34.90
N VAL A 352 -30.57 8.70 -34.84
CA VAL A 352 -29.74 8.52 -36.05
C VAL A 352 -30.12 7.26 -36.82
N VAL A 353 -30.45 6.17 -36.13
CA VAL A 353 -30.94 4.94 -36.75
C VAL A 353 -32.29 5.19 -37.41
N GLN A 354 -33.21 5.85 -36.73
CA GLN A 354 -34.51 6.22 -37.29
C GLN A 354 -34.38 7.13 -38.53
N ASP A 355 -33.52 8.15 -38.48
CA ASP A 355 -33.24 9.03 -39.62
C ASP A 355 -32.68 8.23 -40.83
N TYR A 356 -31.86 7.21 -40.57
CA TYR A 356 -31.32 6.32 -41.61
C TYR A 356 -32.39 5.42 -42.22
N GLU A 357 -33.24 4.81 -41.40
CA GLU A 357 -34.37 3.98 -41.85
C GLU A 357 -35.37 4.82 -42.68
N GLU A 358 -35.69 6.04 -42.25
CA GLU A 358 -36.57 6.95 -42.99
C GLU A 358 -35.97 7.37 -44.34
N ALA A 359 -34.65 7.61 -44.40
CA ALA A 359 -33.95 7.92 -45.65
C ALA A 359 -33.90 6.72 -46.61
N GLU A 360 -33.70 5.51 -46.09
CA GLU A 360 -33.70 4.28 -46.89
C GLU A 360 -35.09 4.02 -47.49
N VAL A 361 -36.16 4.15 -46.69
CA VAL A 361 -37.54 4.04 -47.17
C VAL A 361 -37.84 5.08 -48.24
N ALA A 362 -37.45 6.34 -48.04
CA ALA A 362 -37.64 7.41 -49.02
C ALA A 362 -36.92 7.12 -50.35
N SER A 363 -35.71 6.54 -50.30
CA SER A 363 -34.95 6.18 -51.50
C SER A 363 -35.57 5.01 -52.30
N SER A 364 -36.25 4.08 -51.62
CA SER A 364 -36.86 2.92 -52.27
C SER A 364 -38.10 3.27 -53.11
N VAL A 365 -38.85 4.31 -52.73
CA VAL A 365 -40.10 4.70 -53.40
C VAL A 365 -39.83 5.35 -54.76
N ASP A 366 -38.71 6.08 -54.91
CA ASP A 366 -38.36 6.78 -56.15
C ASP A 366 -37.84 5.84 -57.26
N SER A 367 -37.40 4.63 -56.91
CA SER A 367 -36.87 3.66 -57.90
C SER A 367 -37.95 2.94 -58.73
N THR A 368 -39.24 3.11 -58.42
CA THR A 368 -40.30 2.32 -59.07
C THR A 368 -40.93 3.02 -60.29
N ASN A 369 -40.60 4.28 -60.59
CA ASN A 369 -41.27 5.05 -61.63
C ASN A 369 -40.49 5.26 -62.94
N ASP A 370 -39.21 4.86 -63.02
CA ASP A 370 -38.37 5.07 -64.22
C ASP A 370 -38.15 3.79 -65.06
N MET A 371 -38.99 2.77 -64.90
CA MET A 371 -38.89 1.52 -65.69
C MET A 371 -39.64 1.57 -67.04
N ILE A 372 -39.65 2.72 -67.74
CA ILE A 372 -40.09 2.82 -69.13
C ILE A 372 -39.09 3.67 -69.93
N GLU A 373 -38.38 2.99 -70.83
CA GLU A 373 -37.53 3.50 -71.93
C GLU A 373 -36.22 4.22 -71.57
N SER A 374 -35.13 3.47 -71.43
CA SER A 374 -33.83 3.95 -71.90
C SER A 374 -32.86 2.79 -72.20
N GLU A 375 -32.60 2.59 -73.48
CA GLU A 375 -31.53 1.74 -73.98
C GLU A 375 -30.16 2.33 -73.61
N PHE A 376 -29.35 1.51 -72.95
CA PHE A 376 -27.94 1.29 -73.26
C PHE A 376 -27.03 2.52 -73.46
N GLU A 377 -26.31 2.94 -72.41
CA GLU A 377 -24.86 3.14 -72.51
C GLU A 377 -24.19 3.10 -71.13
N GLY A 378 -23.20 2.23 -70.99
CA GLY A 378 -22.59 1.87 -69.72
C GLY A 378 -21.70 2.97 -69.13
N SER A 379 -21.96 3.32 -67.87
CA SER A 379 -20.99 3.98 -67.01
C SER A 379 -21.03 3.33 -65.63
N ILE A 380 -19.97 2.60 -65.31
CA ILE A 380 -19.77 1.91 -64.03
C ILE A 380 -19.49 2.98 -62.98
N VAL A 381 -20.53 3.38 -62.23
CA VAL A 381 -20.38 4.22 -61.05
C VAL A 381 -20.33 3.30 -59.83
N MET A 382 -19.17 3.30 -59.18
CA MET A 382 -18.87 2.53 -57.98
C MET A 382 -19.67 3.10 -56.80
N LEU A 383 -20.61 2.33 -56.25
CA LEU A 383 -21.32 2.69 -55.02
C LEU A 383 -20.36 2.67 -53.81
N PRO A 384 -20.53 3.59 -52.84
CA PRO A 384 -19.78 3.56 -51.60
C PRO A 384 -20.21 2.34 -50.77
N SER A 385 -19.22 1.52 -50.40
CA SER A 385 -19.41 0.34 -49.56
C SER A 385 -20.08 0.69 -48.22
N PRO A 386 -20.96 -0.17 -47.69
CA PRO A 386 -21.50 0.01 -46.34
C PRO A 386 -20.37 -0.02 -45.30
N PRO A 387 -20.50 0.73 -44.18
CA PRO A 387 -19.55 0.64 -43.09
C PRO A 387 -19.51 -0.80 -42.59
N ALA A 388 -18.30 -1.32 -42.42
CA ALA A 388 -18.01 -2.71 -42.09
C ALA A 388 -18.94 -3.27 -41.02
N SER A 389 -19.59 -4.38 -41.35
CA SER A 389 -20.40 -5.18 -40.44
C SER A 389 -19.65 -5.41 -39.13
N ILE A 390 -20.33 -5.05 -38.05
CA ILE A 390 -19.97 -5.39 -36.68
C ILE A 390 -19.78 -6.90 -36.62
N ALA A 391 -18.55 -7.33 -36.33
CA ALA A 391 -18.25 -8.72 -36.03
C ALA A 391 -19.07 -9.13 -34.81
N GLU A 392 -19.93 -10.13 -34.97
CA GLU A 392 -20.55 -10.87 -33.88
C GLU A 392 -19.45 -11.29 -32.90
N TRP A 393 -19.42 -10.66 -31.74
CA TRP A 393 -18.73 -11.20 -30.58
C TRP A 393 -19.60 -12.31 -29.99
N PRO A 394 -19.02 -13.46 -29.62
CA PRO A 394 -19.75 -14.47 -28.88
C PRO A 394 -20.20 -13.84 -27.56
N ALA A 395 -21.52 -13.83 -27.33
CA ALA A 395 -22.06 -13.58 -26.01
C ALA A 395 -21.59 -14.71 -25.09
N ASP A 396 -20.78 -14.40 -24.09
CA ASP A 396 -20.60 -15.26 -22.93
C ASP A 396 -21.96 -15.33 -22.20
N GLU A 397 -22.66 -16.46 -22.37
CA GLU A 397 -23.77 -16.86 -21.52
C GLU A 397 -23.23 -17.21 -20.12
N ASP A 398 -22.97 -16.21 -19.28
CA ASP A 398 -22.98 -16.40 -17.84
C ASP A 398 -24.44 -16.36 -17.35
N THR A 399 -25.11 -17.48 -17.57
CA THR A 399 -26.40 -17.80 -16.97
C THR A 399 -26.22 -17.93 -15.46
N LEU A 400 -26.68 -16.91 -14.72
CA LEU A 400 -26.87 -16.96 -13.27
C LEU A 400 -27.88 -18.04 -12.89
N ILE A 401 -27.39 -19.25 -12.62
CA ILE A 401 -28.16 -20.28 -11.90
C ILE A 401 -28.16 -19.90 -10.41
N LEU A 402 -29.27 -19.30 -9.97
CA LEU A 402 -29.64 -19.17 -8.56
C LEU A 402 -29.95 -20.57 -8.01
N ALA A 403 -28.93 -21.25 -7.49
CA ALA A 403 -29.10 -22.49 -6.75
C ALA A 403 -29.45 -22.18 -5.28
N LEU A 404 -30.68 -22.50 -4.88
CA LEU A 404 -31.12 -22.57 -3.48
C LEU A 404 -30.32 -23.65 -2.74
N PRO A 405 -29.79 -23.38 -1.52
CA PRO A 405 -29.23 -24.43 -0.68
C PRO A 405 -30.34 -25.28 -0.04
N PRO A 406 -30.23 -26.62 -0.03
CA PRO A 406 -31.14 -27.46 0.74
C PRO A 406 -30.82 -27.38 2.24
N ALA A 407 -31.87 -27.15 3.03
CA ALA A 407 -31.85 -27.22 4.49
C ALA A 407 -31.35 -28.59 4.96
N THR A 408 -30.31 -28.61 5.77
CA THR A 408 -29.84 -29.81 6.47
C THR A 408 -30.02 -29.62 7.97
N THR A 409 -30.97 -30.36 8.54
CA THR A 409 -31.22 -30.52 9.97
C THR A 409 -30.08 -31.29 10.68
N PRO A 410 -29.84 -31.05 11.98
CA PRO A 410 -28.72 -31.61 12.72
C PRO A 410 -29.06 -32.99 13.34
N PRO A 411 -28.09 -33.88 13.56
CA PRO A 411 -28.22 -34.96 14.53
C PRO A 411 -27.56 -34.64 15.87
N ALA A 412 -28.25 -35.12 16.89
CA ALA A 412 -28.00 -35.00 18.32
C ALA A 412 -26.66 -35.55 18.83
N THR A 413 -26.13 -34.83 19.83
CA THR A 413 -25.75 -35.29 21.18
C THR A 413 -25.15 -36.69 21.36
N ALA A 414 -23.89 -36.73 21.80
CA ALA A 414 -23.40 -37.73 22.76
C ALA A 414 -22.15 -37.21 23.53
N THR A 415 -22.33 -36.87 24.80
CA THR A 415 -21.32 -36.82 25.87
C THR A 415 -20.94 -38.27 26.24
N PRO A 416 -19.72 -38.59 26.72
CA PRO A 416 -19.48 -38.54 28.17
C PRO A 416 -18.02 -38.33 28.66
N ALA A 417 -17.93 -38.14 29.99
CA ALA A 417 -16.87 -38.58 30.91
C ALA A 417 -15.62 -37.70 31.13
N ASP A 418 -15.75 -36.77 32.07
CA ASP A 418 -15.15 -36.83 33.42
C ASP A 418 -13.86 -37.67 33.59
N VAL A 419 -12.71 -37.01 33.74
CA VAL A 419 -11.52 -37.58 34.39
C VAL A 419 -10.86 -36.51 35.27
N ALA A 420 -10.58 -36.94 36.50
CA ALA A 420 -10.20 -36.17 37.66
C ALA A 420 -8.77 -35.57 37.64
N LEU A 421 -8.65 -34.53 38.48
CA LEU A 421 -7.43 -33.95 39.07
C LEU A 421 -6.42 -35.00 39.58
N PRO A 422 -5.15 -34.60 39.71
CA PRO A 422 -4.69 -34.28 41.07
C PRO A 422 -3.85 -33.00 41.18
N ASP A 423 -3.99 -32.41 42.37
CA ASP A 423 -3.15 -31.38 42.97
C ASP A 423 -1.66 -31.72 42.90
N SER A 424 -0.81 -30.70 42.71
CA SER A 424 0.57 -30.78 43.13
C SER A 424 1.07 -29.41 43.60
N GLU A 425 1.64 -29.47 44.79
CA GLU A 425 2.05 -28.39 45.68
C GLU A 425 3.18 -27.51 45.13
N SER A 426 3.22 -26.28 45.64
CA SER A 426 4.36 -25.36 45.61
C SER A 426 5.57 -25.94 46.37
N PRO A 427 6.79 -25.46 46.08
CA PRO A 427 7.32 -24.39 46.95
C PRO A 427 8.26 -23.36 46.27
N ASP A 428 8.16 -22.14 46.80
CA ASP A 428 9.19 -21.15 47.12
C ASP A 428 10.51 -21.00 46.35
N SER A 429 10.84 -19.71 46.17
CA SER A 429 12.16 -19.10 46.36
C SER A 429 13.21 -19.28 45.26
N ASN A 430 13.53 -18.18 44.54
CA ASN A 430 14.79 -17.46 44.82
C ASN A 430 14.99 -16.18 43.99
N GLN A 431 15.57 -15.21 44.68
CA GLN A 431 16.11 -13.95 44.20
C GLN A 431 17.12 -14.16 43.05
N SER A 432 17.08 -13.31 42.02
CA SER A 432 18.20 -13.13 41.12
C SER A 432 18.48 -11.65 40.88
N LYS A 433 19.71 -11.26 41.23
CA LYS A 433 20.32 -9.94 41.07
C LYS A 433 20.77 -9.76 39.63
N THR A 434 20.34 -8.68 38.99
CA THR A 434 20.78 -8.28 37.65
C THR A 434 22.10 -7.51 37.72
N PRO A 435 23.18 -7.91 37.00
CA PRO A 435 24.31 -7.05 36.77
C PRO A 435 24.11 -6.26 35.46
N THR A 436 24.09 -4.93 35.57
CA THR A 436 24.09 -4.00 34.44
C THR A 436 25.49 -3.94 33.84
N LEU A 437 25.68 -4.51 32.64
CA LEU A 437 26.90 -4.30 31.83
C LEU A 437 26.56 -3.40 30.63
N ILE A 438 27.15 -2.20 30.65
CA ILE A 438 27.11 -1.21 29.57
C ILE A 438 28.28 -1.51 28.63
N PHE A 439 28.00 -1.95 27.40
CA PHE A 439 28.97 -1.96 26.31
C PHE A 439 28.46 -1.11 25.15
N ALA A 440 29.18 -0.03 24.86
CA ALA A 440 29.00 0.76 23.64
C ALA A 440 29.85 0.16 22.51
N PRO A 441 29.30 -0.11 21.31
CA PRO A 441 30.12 -0.53 20.18
C PRO A 441 30.48 0.65 19.28
N THR A 442 31.79 0.83 19.11
CA THR A 442 32.41 1.65 18.06
C THR A 442 32.14 1.02 16.69
N ILE A 443 31.50 1.76 15.78
CA ILE A 443 31.22 1.32 14.41
C ILE A 443 32.43 1.65 13.53
N VAL A 444 33.10 0.61 13.02
CA VAL A 444 34.09 0.71 11.96
C VAL A 444 33.36 0.68 10.62
N VAL A 445 33.46 1.76 9.84
CA VAL A 445 32.91 1.84 8.48
C VAL A 445 33.95 1.30 7.51
N HIS A 446 33.69 0.13 6.92
CA HIS A 446 34.50 -0.43 5.83
C HIS A 446 33.85 -0.05 4.49
N GLN A 447 34.58 0.71 3.67
CA GLN A 447 34.12 1.23 2.38
C GLN A 447 34.72 0.36 1.27
N GLN A 448 33.86 -0.35 0.53
CA GLN A 448 34.27 -1.25 -0.55
C GLN A 448 34.13 -0.58 -1.93
N GLN A 449 35.22 -0.61 -2.70
CA GLN A 449 35.34 -0.12 -4.09
C GLN A 449 34.72 -1.11 -5.09
N GLN A 450 34.03 -0.59 -6.11
CA GLN A 450 33.56 -1.32 -7.28
C GLN A 450 34.50 -1.11 -8.48
N TYR A 451 34.86 -2.21 -9.15
CA TYR A 451 35.35 -2.35 -10.53
C TYR A 451 34.57 -3.55 -11.12
N ALA A 452 34.19 -3.69 -12.40
CA ALA A 452 34.45 -2.97 -13.64
C ALA A 452 33.25 -3.19 -14.60
N ILE A 453 33.07 -2.28 -15.57
CA ILE A 453 32.11 -2.37 -16.67
C ILE A 453 32.84 -2.96 -17.88
N GLU A 454 32.30 -4.04 -18.44
CA GLU A 454 32.72 -4.63 -19.72
C GLU A 454 32.04 -3.89 -20.88
N GLN A 455 32.83 -3.50 -21.88
CA GLN A 455 32.44 -2.70 -23.04
C GLN A 455 31.89 -3.58 -24.17
N THR A 456 30.74 -3.20 -24.75
CA THR A 456 30.23 -3.79 -25.99
C THR A 456 30.25 -2.74 -27.11
N GLN A 457 30.90 -3.06 -28.23
CA GLN A 457 31.00 -2.26 -29.45
C GLN A 457 29.69 -2.23 -30.27
N PRO A 458 29.46 -1.18 -31.10
CA PRO A 458 28.28 -1.07 -31.95
C PRO A 458 28.50 -1.65 -33.36
N THR A 459 27.43 -2.16 -33.97
CA THR A 459 27.35 -2.60 -35.39
C THR A 459 26.15 -1.89 -36.03
N PRO A 460 26.18 -1.55 -37.34
CA PRO A 460 25.54 -0.35 -37.87
C PRO A 460 24.12 -0.56 -38.41
N GLU A 461 23.51 0.61 -38.66
CA GLU A 461 22.19 0.92 -39.18
C GLU A 461 21.77 0.11 -40.42
N SER A 462 20.48 -0.24 -40.48
CA SER A 462 19.75 -0.59 -41.68
C SER A 462 18.53 0.33 -41.80
N GLU A 463 18.55 1.16 -42.85
CA GLU A 463 17.44 1.99 -43.30
C GLU A 463 16.29 1.14 -43.85
N SER A 464 15.05 1.51 -43.56
CA SER A 464 13.93 1.36 -44.49
C SER A 464 12.79 2.34 -44.16
N PRO A 465 12.00 2.78 -45.15
CA PRO A 465 11.13 3.94 -45.02
C PRO A 465 9.68 3.54 -44.74
N HIS A 466 9.01 4.26 -43.84
CA HIS A 466 7.55 4.28 -43.80
C HIS A 466 7.04 5.69 -43.50
N GLU A 467 6.44 6.29 -44.52
CA GLU A 467 5.57 7.45 -44.44
C GLU A 467 4.24 7.05 -43.79
N GLU A 468 3.82 7.73 -42.72
CA GLU A 468 2.39 8.04 -42.57
C GLU A 468 2.13 9.26 -41.66
N SER A 469 1.65 10.30 -42.33
CA SER A 469 1.02 11.55 -41.91
C SER A 469 0.48 11.65 -40.47
N GLN A 470 1.17 12.44 -39.62
CA GLN A 470 0.58 13.04 -38.42
C GLN A 470 0.70 14.58 -38.42
N ARG A 471 -0.43 15.22 -38.08
CA ARG A 471 -0.65 16.67 -38.11
C ARG A 471 0.32 17.42 -37.18
N HIS A 472 1.05 18.38 -37.76
CA HIS A 472 1.99 19.25 -37.08
C HIS A 472 1.34 20.14 -35.99
N PRO A 473 1.80 20.09 -34.72
CA PRO A 473 1.64 21.21 -33.82
C PRO A 473 2.63 22.32 -34.20
N LYS A 474 2.13 23.56 -34.33
CA LYS A 474 2.91 24.76 -34.68
C LYS A 474 4.13 24.91 -33.77
N ARG A 475 5.32 24.62 -34.31
CA ARG A 475 6.62 24.88 -33.68
C ARG A 475 6.77 26.37 -33.43
N ARG A 476 6.85 26.76 -32.15
CA ARG A 476 7.36 28.08 -31.77
C ARG A 476 8.86 28.12 -32.08
N PRO A 477 9.40 29.25 -32.59
CA PRO A 477 10.83 29.36 -32.84
C PRO A 477 11.58 29.22 -31.52
N HIS A 478 12.49 28.24 -31.45
CA HIS A 478 13.38 28.07 -30.30
C HIS A 478 14.18 29.36 -30.11
N SER A 479 13.97 30.00 -28.97
CA SER A 479 14.68 31.20 -28.60
C SER A 479 16.15 30.86 -28.38
N LEU A 480 17.06 31.66 -28.96
CA LEU A 480 18.49 31.55 -28.71
C LEU A 480 18.83 31.57 -27.21
N ALA A 481 17.96 32.17 -26.39
CA ALA A 481 18.09 32.15 -24.94
C ALA A 481 17.96 30.74 -24.33
N GLU A 482 17.05 29.88 -24.82
CA GLU A 482 16.90 28.51 -24.30
C GLU A 482 18.12 27.65 -24.62
N THR A 483 18.69 27.82 -25.82
CA THR A 483 19.90 27.10 -26.23
C THR A 483 21.11 27.55 -25.42
N ALA A 484 21.27 28.87 -25.23
CA ALA A 484 22.32 29.42 -24.38
C ALA A 484 22.19 28.95 -22.92
N THR A 485 20.96 28.89 -22.38
CA THR A 485 20.72 28.44 -21.01
C THR A 485 21.11 26.97 -20.84
N CYS A 486 20.72 26.09 -21.78
CA CYS A 486 21.11 24.67 -21.77
C CYS A 486 22.63 24.45 -21.85
N ILE A 487 23.34 25.23 -22.68
CA ILE A 487 24.79 25.12 -22.81
C ILE A 487 25.48 25.56 -21.51
N VAL A 488 25.03 26.66 -20.91
CA VAL A 488 25.62 27.20 -19.67
C VAL A 488 25.37 26.24 -18.50
N THR A 489 24.16 25.69 -18.34
CA THR A 489 23.91 24.69 -17.29
C THR A 489 24.69 23.40 -17.51
N GLY A 490 24.78 22.92 -18.75
CA GLY A 490 25.60 21.74 -19.07
C GLY A 490 27.08 21.94 -18.70
N LEU A 491 27.65 23.12 -19.00
CA LEU A 491 29.04 23.44 -18.70
C LEU A 491 29.29 23.58 -17.19
N LEU A 492 28.37 24.24 -16.46
CA LEU A 492 28.47 24.38 -15.00
C LEU A 492 28.35 23.05 -14.27
N VAL A 493 27.40 22.19 -14.68
CA VAL A 493 27.23 20.86 -14.09
C VAL A 493 28.45 19.98 -14.40
N GLY A 494 28.95 20.00 -15.64
CA GLY A 494 30.15 19.26 -16.03
C GLY A 494 31.41 19.72 -15.28
N ALA A 495 31.59 21.04 -15.13
CA ALA A 495 32.70 21.61 -14.36
C ALA A 495 32.61 21.24 -12.88
N PHE A 496 31.41 21.26 -12.28
CA PHE A 496 31.18 20.86 -10.90
C PHE A 496 31.51 19.38 -10.67
N ILE A 497 31.03 18.47 -11.53
CA ILE A 497 31.34 17.04 -11.45
C ILE A 497 32.86 16.81 -11.60
N THR A 498 33.50 17.51 -12.54
CA THR A 498 34.95 17.40 -12.76
C THR A 498 35.72 17.90 -11.53
N LEU A 499 35.31 19.00 -10.91
CA LEU A 499 35.88 19.48 -9.64
C LEU A 499 35.70 18.47 -8.50
N CYS A 500 34.55 17.81 -8.41
CA CYS A 500 34.30 16.77 -7.41
C CYS A 500 35.13 15.50 -7.62
N ILE A 501 35.53 15.20 -8.86
CA ILE A 501 36.37 14.04 -9.20
C ILE A 501 37.86 14.37 -9.03
N VAL A 502 38.31 15.54 -9.47
CA VAL A 502 39.72 15.94 -9.45
C VAL A 502 40.17 16.35 -8.05
N ASN A 503 39.27 16.89 -7.21
CA ASN A 503 39.62 17.28 -5.85
C ASN A 503 39.56 16.06 -4.90
N SER A 504 40.68 15.34 -4.77
CA SER A 504 40.82 14.15 -3.90
C SER A 504 40.80 14.47 -2.40
N GLN A 505 40.79 15.76 -2.01
CA GLN A 505 40.71 16.20 -0.61
C GLN A 505 39.26 16.47 -0.19
N ARG A 506 38.46 15.40 -0.08
CA ARG A 506 37.03 15.43 0.26
C ARG A 506 36.66 15.95 1.67
N ARG A 507 37.58 16.52 2.45
CA ARG A 507 37.30 16.92 3.85
C ARG A 507 37.12 18.42 4.10
N THR A 508 37.42 19.31 3.14
CA THR A 508 37.46 20.76 3.44
C THR A 508 36.29 21.56 2.85
N LEU A 509 35.58 21.04 1.83
CA LEU A 509 34.52 21.79 1.13
C LEU A 509 33.11 21.65 1.73
N ILE A 510 32.91 20.76 2.71
CA ILE A 510 31.60 20.58 3.39
C ILE A 510 31.38 21.63 4.51
N TYR A 511 32.38 22.45 4.84
CA TYR A 511 32.27 23.43 5.93
C TYR A 511 31.96 24.88 5.49
N VAL A 512 31.79 25.16 4.18
CA VAL A 512 31.62 26.54 3.67
C VAL A 512 30.37 26.72 2.78
N THR A 513 29.49 25.74 2.72
CA THR A 513 28.13 25.87 2.20
C THR A 513 27.18 25.28 3.23
#